data_AF-A0A968FJS6-F1
#
_entry.id   AF-A0A968FJS6-F1
#
_cell.length_a   1.000
_cell.length_b   1.000
_cell.length_c   1.000
_cell.angle_alpha   90.00
_cell.angle_beta   90.00
_cell.angle_gamma   90.00
#
_symmetry.space_group_name_H-M   'P 1'
#
loop_
_entity.id
_entity.type
_entity.pdbx_description
1 polymer ?
#
loop_
_entity_poly.entity_id
_entity_poly.type
_entity_poly.pdbx_seq_one_letter_code
_entity_poly.pdbx_strand_id
1 'polypeptide(L)' 'MRDIAIVSFAQRCNQPEWREGNDIELLIDPINEALGRVGMTRQDVQFTTG' A
#
# COMPACT_ATOMS: atom_id res chain seq x y z
N MET A 1 15.77 -20.25 4.74
CA MET A 1 15.14 -19.11 4.04
C MET A 1 13.68 -19.47 3.81
N ARG A 2 12.75 -18.53 3.98
CA ARG A 2 11.35 -18.72 3.58
C ARG A 2 11.17 -18.15 2.18
N ASP A 3 10.37 -18.80 1.34
CA ASP A 3 10.01 -18.26 0.03
C ASP A 3 9.08 -17.05 0.20
N ILE A 4 9.25 -16.02 -0.62
CA ILE A 4 8.52 -14.76 -0.54
C ILE A 4 7.81 -14.53 -1.87
N ALA A 5 6.53 -14.13 -1.82
CA ALA A 5 5.72 -13.81 -2.98
C ALA A 5 5.08 -12.42 -2.85
N ILE A 6 4.96 -11.72 -3.98
CA ILE A 6 4.15 -10.50 -4.09
C ILE A 6 2.74 -10.91 -4.50
N VAL A 7 1.76 -10.64 -3.65
CA VAL A 7 0.37 -11.07 -3.86
C VAL A 7 -0.52 -9.99 -4.47
N SER A 8 -0.11 -8.72 -4.38
CA SER A 8 -0.88 -7.58 -4.90
C SER A 8 0.02 -6.37 -5.13
N PHE A 9 -0.39 -5.51 -6.05
CA PHE A 9 0.22 -4.21 -6.34
C PHE A 9 -0.86 -3.22 -6.73
N ALA A 10 -0.80 -2.00 -6.18
CA ALA A 10 -1.63 -0.88 -6.57
C ALA A 10 -0.79 0.39 -6.59
N GLN A 11 -1.13 1.32 -7.48
CA GLN A 11 -0.43 2.59 -7.64
C GLN A 11 -1.43 3.69 -7.96
N ARG A 12 -1.09 4.90 -7.53
CA ARG A 12 -1.78 6.11 -7.99
C ARG A 12 -1.20 6.57 -9.33
N CYS A 13 -2.00 7.27 -10.13
CA CYS A 13 -1.47 8.01 -11.26
C CYS A 13 -0.58 9.15 -10.76
N ASN A 14 0.60 9.32 -11.37
CA ASN A 14 1.44 10.49 -11.12
C ASN A 14 0.68 11.73 -11.57
N GLN A 15 0.32 12.58 -10.62
CA GLN A 15 -0.19 13.91 -10.91
C GLN A 15 0.94 14.91 -10.75
N PRO A 16 1.17 15.79 -11.75
CA PRO A 16 2.32 16.70 -11.76
C PRO A 16 2.31 17.74 -10.64
N GLU A 17 1.17 17.92 -9.95
CA GLU A 17 1.03 18.94 -8.90
C GLU A 17 0.18 18.38 -7.75
N TRP A 18 0.83 17.87 -6.70
CA TRP A 18 0.15 17.72 -5.41
C TRP A 18 0.22 19.06 -4.70
N ARG A 19 -0.87 19.83 -4.79
CA ARG A 19 -0.86 21.23 -4.34
C ARG A 19 -1.10 21.38 -2.84
N GLU A 20 -1.74 20.42 -2.16
CA GLU A 20 -2.07 20.50 -0.73
C GLU A 20 -2.24 19.10 -0.11
N GLY A 21 -1.55 18.79 1.00
CA GLY A 21 -1.71 17.54 1.77
C GLY A 21 -0.39 16.93 2.27
N ASN A 22 -0.45 15.97 3.20
CA ASN A 22 0.72 15.24 3.71
C ASN A 22 1.05 14.06 2.79
N ASP A 23 2.33 13.78 2.55
CA ASP A 23 2.81 12.61 1.81
C ASP A 23 2.21 11.29 2.32
N ILE A 24 1.89 11.20 3.62
CA ILE A 24 1.21 10.03 4.20
C ILE A 24 -0.17 9.80 3.57
N GLU A 25 -0.93 10.86 3.33
CA GLU A 25 -2.29 10.78 2.78
C GLU A 25 -2.27 10.21 1.37
N LEU A 26 -1.21 10.49 0.62
CA LEU A 26 -0.98 9.98 -0.73
C LEU A 26 -0.80 8.46 -0.80
N LEU A 27 -0.40 7.84 0.32
CA LEU A 27 -0.14 6.41 0.40
C LEU A 27 -1.37 5.61 0.85
N ILE A 28 -2.37 6.27 1.44
CA ILE A 28 -3.54 5.61 2.02
C ILE A 28 -4.31 4.81 0.96
N ASP A 29 -4.62 5.43 -0.18
CA ASP A 29 -5.46 4.81 -1.22
C ASP A 29 -4.78 3.61 -1.88
N PRO A 30 -3.51 3.70 -2.37
CA PRO A 30 -2.82 2.54 -2.93
C PRO A 30 -2.67 1.38 -1.94
N ILE A 31 -2.42 1.66 -0.65
CA ILE A 31 -2.33 0.62 0.38
C ILE A 31 -3.68 -0.09 0.54
N ASN A 32 -4.77 0.67 0.68
CA ASN A 32 -6.10 0.10 0.84
C ASN A 32 -6.53 -0.71 -0.40
N GLU A 33 -6.22 -0.23 -1.60
CA GLU A 33 -6.54 -0.93 -2.84
C GLU A 33 -5.75 -2.25 -2.97
N ALA A 34 -4.45 -2.23 -2.67
CA ALA A 34 -3.62 -3.43 -2.72
C ALA A 34 -4.14 -4.51 -1.75
N LEU A 35 -4.52 -4.13 -0.53
CA LEU A 35 -5.11 -5.04 0.47
C LEU A 35 -6.48 -5.55 0.03
N GLY A 36 -7.34 -4.67 -0.49
CA GLY A 36 -8.68 -5.02 -0.96
C GLY A 36 -8.68 -6.08 -2.07
N ARG A 37 -7.71 -6.03 -3.00
CA ARG A 37 -7.56 -7.02 -4.09
C ARG A 37 -7.32 -8.45 -3.61
N VAL A 38 -6.80 -8.61 -2.39
CA VAL A 38 -6.51 -9.92 -1.78
C VAL A 38 -7.41 -10.22 -0.58
N GLY A 39 -8.46 -9.42 -0.37
CA GLY A 39 -9.40 -9.61 0.74
C GLY A 39 -8.78 -9.44 2.12
N MET A 40 -7.68 -8.69 2.23
CA MET A 40 -6.99 -8.41 3.49
C MET A 40 -7.36 -7.04 4.04
N THR A 41 -7.10 -6.86 5.33
CA THR A 41 -7.19 -5.59 6.03
C THR A 41 -5.83 -5.19 6.60
N ARG A 42 -5.73 -3.96 7.13
CA ARG A 42 -4.50 -3.50 7.80
C ARG A 42 -4.12 -4.32 9.03
N GLN A 43 -5.09 -4.97 9.68
CA GLN A 43 -4.86 -5.81 10.87
C GLN A 43 -4.12 -7.12 10.52
N ASP A 44 -4.18 -7.52 9.25
CA ASP A 44 -3.51 -8.72 8.75
C ASP A 44 -2.05 -8.46 8.35
N VAL A 45 -1.61 -7.19 8.34
CA VAL A 45 -0.25 -6.80 7.97
C VAL A 45 0.67 -6.90 9.17
N GLN A 46 1.67 -7.78 9.07
CA GLN A 46 2.74 -7.91 10.06
C GLN A 46 4.00 -7.22 9.56
N PHE A 47 4.63 -6.43 10.43
CA PHE A 47 5.95 -5.88 10.17
C PHE A 47 7.00 -6.80 10.78
N THR A 48 7.93 -7.28 9.96
CA THR A 48 9.16 -7.88 10.47
C THR A 48 10.11 -6.74 10.83
N THR A 49 10.29 -6.47 12.13
CA THR A 49 11.39 -5.63 12.60
C THR A 49 12.68 -6.44 12.48
N GLY A 50 13.66 -5.90 11.75
CA GLY A 50 15.01 -6.46 11.65
C GLY A 50 15.82 -6.22 12.92
#